data_AF-A0A2S3U1N9-F1
#
_entry.id   AF-A0A2S3U1N9-F1
#
_cell.length_a   1.000
_cell.length_b   1.000
_cell.length_c   1.000
_cell.angle_alpha   90.00
_cell.angle_beta   90.00
_cell.angle_gamma   90.00
#
_symmetry.space_group_name_H-M   'P 1'
#
loop_
_entity.id
_entity.type
_entity.pdbx_description
1 polymer ?
#
loop_
_entity_poly.entity_id
_entity_poly.type
_entity_poly.pdbx_seq_one_letter_code
_entity_poly.pdbx_strand_id
1 'polypeptide(L)'
;MKGAASNKPWLLLACSFILLQTFWMLRGNSAIFFIKYVYGRPELAPIFLGIGFVSVIGNLSVPFLSQRFKNRNVLQFSLVLGVIGQLLLPIAEKMRSVSLLIAGSVIFLIAMGITFTIVFAMLSDTVDYSTKVLGLNETGFLSAVPMIGAKLGMGIGGFLAGQFLAWGTIQCQGSCTVRTNHYIY
;
A
#
# COMPACT_ATOMS: atom_id res chain seq x y z
N MET A 1 -29.76 -0.89 2.51
CA MET A 1 -29.09 -1.39 1.26
C MET A 1 -29.07 -0.37 0.11
N LYS A 2 -30.19 0.26 -0.30
CA LYS A 2 -30.17 1.32 -1.35
C LYS A 2 -29.56 2.65 -0.90
N GLY A 3 -29.56 2.95 0.41
CA GLY A 3 -29.01 4.18 0.98
C GLY A 3 -27.49 4.30 0.82
N ALA A 4 -26.74 3.26 1.23
CA ALA A 4 -25.28 3.23 1.12
C ALA A 4 -24.74 3.31 -0.34
N ALA A 5 -25.43 2.68 -1.30
CA ALA A 5 -25.05 2.72 -2.73
C ALA A 5 -25.37 4.06 -3.42
N SER A 6 -26.23 4.90 -2.84
CA SER A 6 -26.56 6.22 -3.38
C SER A 6 -25.43 7.24 -3.14
N ASN A 7 -24.57 6.99 -2.15
CA ASN A 7 -23.49 7.88 -1.77
C ASN A 7 -22.26 7.65 -2.67
N LYS A 8 -22.32 8.16 -3.91
CA LYS A 8 -21.25 8.11 -4.92
C LYS A 8 -19.85 8.44 -4.38
N PRO A 9 -19.63 9.50 -3.56
CA PRO A 9 -18.30 9.78 -3.03
C PRO A 9 -17.79 8.72 -2.04
N TRP A 10 -18.68 8.11 -1.25
CA TRP A 10 -18.32 7.01 -0.35
C TRP A 10 -17.91 5.75 -1.14
N LEU A 11 -18.66 5.38 -2.19
CA LEU A 11 -18.34 4.21 -3.01
C LEU A 11 -16.99 4.37 -3.73
N LEU A 12 -16.72 5.57 -4.27
CA LEU A 12 -15.43 5.88 -4.91
C LEU A 12 -14.26 5.80 -3.93
N LEU A 13 -14.43 6.31 -2.71
CA LEU A 13 -13.41 6.22 -1.66
C LEU A 13 -13.18 4.78 -1.19
N ALA A 14 -14.26 4.01 -0.99
CA ALA A 14 -14.17 2.60 -0.62
C ALA A 14 -13.43 1.79 -1.70
N CYS A 15 -13.79 1.97 -2.97
CA CYS A 15 -13.13 1.29 -4.09
C CYS A 15 -11.65 1.69 -4.21
N SER A 16 -11.34 2.98 -4.09
CA SER A 16 -9.95 3.47 -4.10
C SER A 16 -9.13 2.90 -2.95
N PHE A 17 -9.72 2.76 -1.77
CA PHE A 17 -9.05 2.18 -0.61
C PHE A 17 -8.73 0.70 -0.78
N ILE A 18 -9.63 -0.07 -1.41
CA ILE A 18 -9.39 -1.48 -1.77
C ILE A 18 -8.18 -1.59 -2.70
N LEU A 19 -8.14 -0.76 -3.76
CA LEU A 19 -7.04 -0.73 -4.71
C LEU A 19 -5.71 -0.37 -4.05
N LEU A 20 -5.70 0.61 -3.14
CA LEU A 20 -4.51 1.00 -2.39
C LEU A 20 -3.99 -0.13 -1.51
N GLN A 21 -4.87 -0.91 -0.88
CA GLN A 21 -4.49 -2.05 -0.06
C GLN A 21 -3.96 -3.23 -0.89
N THR A 22 -4.57 -3.48 -2.05
CA THR A 22 -4.03 -4.45 -3.02
C THR A 22 -2.62 -4.08 -3.45
N PHE A 23 -2.39 -2.82 -3.80
CA PHE A 23 -1.07 -2.33 -4.20
C PHE A 23 -0.04 -2.42 -3.08
N TRP A 24 -0.41 -2.05 -1.86
CA TRP A 24 0.47 -2.15 -0.68
C TRP A 24 0.91 -3.59 -0.44
N MET A 25 -0.03 -4.55 -0.48
CA MET A 25 0.27 -5.97 -0.29
C MET A 25 1.12 -6.53 -1.43
N LEU A 26 0.80 -6.17 -2.68
CA LEU A 26 1.57 -6.57 -3.85
C LEU A 26 3.04 -6.14 -3.71
N ARG A 27 3.27 -4.87 -3.37
CA ARG A 27 4.64 -4.35 -3.15
C ARG A 27 5.33 -5.04 -1.99
N GLY A 28 4.63 -5.25 -0.87
CA GLY A 28 5.19 -5.91 0.32
C GLY A 28 5.74 -7.30 -0.03
N ASN A 29 4.97 -8.08 -0.79
CA ASN A 29 5.40 -9.39 -1.26
C ASN A 29 6.55 -9.28 -2.28
N SER A 30 6.44 -8.44 -3.30
CA SER A 30 7.47 -8.29 -4.34
C SER A 30 8.82 -7.83 -3.77
N ALA A 31 8.83 -6.93 -2.78
CA ALA A 31 10.07 -6.43 -2.19
C ALA A 31 10.90 -7.53 -1.51
N ILE A 32 10.23 -8.47 -0.81
CA ILE A 32 10.89 -9.60 -0.14
C ILE A 32 11.55 -10.51 -1.17
N PHE A 33 10.88 -10.79 -2.30
CA PHE A 33 11.44 -11.59 -3.37
C PHE A 33 12.62 -10.92 -4.06
N PHE A 34 12.52 -9.63 -4.32
CA PHE A 34 13.57 -8.87 -4.97
C PHE A 34 14.87 -8.88 -4.16
N ILE A 35 14.77 -8.71 -2.83
CA ILE A 35 15.94 -8.77 -1.94
C ILE A 35 16.56 -10.17 -1.92
N LYS A 36 15.72 -11.22 -1.89
CA LYS A 36 16.18 -12.62 -1.79
C LYS A 36 16.79 -13.14 -3.11
N TYR A 37 16.17 -12.85 -4.25
CA TYR A 37 16.54 -13.44 -5.54
C TYR A 37 17.42 -12.53 -6.42
N VAL A 38 17.23 -11.20 -6.39
CA VAL A 38 17.95 -10.28 -7.28
C VAL A 38 19.25 -9.78 -6.63
N TYR A 39 19.22 -9.49 -5.32
CA TYR A 39 20.39 -8.95 -4.62
C TYR A 39 21.31 -9.98 -3.98
N GLY A 40 20.84 -11.21 -3.74
CA GLY A 40 21.65 -12.31 -3.19
C GLY A 40 22.30 -12.02 -1.82
N ARG A 41 21.86 -10.96 -1.13
CA ARG A 41 22.37 -10.51 0.17
C ARG A 41 21.22 -10.47 1.17
N PRO A 42 20.91 -11.58 1.86
CA PRO A 42 19.81 -11.66 2.82
C PRO A 42 19.96 -10.68 4.00
N GLU A 43 21.18 -10.18 4.25
CA GLU A 43 21.49 -9.23 5.32
C GLU A 43 20.86 -7.83 5.13
N LEU A 44 20.38 -7.52 3.92
CA LEU A 44 19.67 -6.26 3.64
C LEU A 44 18.17 -6.32 4.02
N ALA A 45 17.61 -7.51 4.24
CA ALA A 45 16.21 -7.68 4.62
C ALA A 45 15.85 -7.01 5.97
N PRO A 46 16.61 -7.17 7.06
CA PRO A 46 16.32 -6.48 8.32
C PRO A 46 16.48 -4.96 8.23
N ILE A 47 17.41 -4.45 7.42
CA ILE A 47 17.56 -3.00 7.17
C ILE A 47 16.33 -2.45 6.45
N PHE A 48 15.80 -3.19 5.48
CA PHE A 48 14.57 -2.85 4.78
C PHE A 48 13.33 -2.83 5.70
N LEU A 49 13.24 -3.77 6.62
CA LEU A 49 12.20 -3.78 7.65
C LEU A 49 12.36 -2.61 8.64
N GLY A 50 13.60 -2.29 9.03
CA GLY A 50 13.92 -1.15 9.90
C GLY A 50 13.59 0.21 9.26
N ILE A 51 13.75 0.33 7.94
CA ILE A 51 13.31 1.51 7.18
C ILE A 51 11.79 1.72 7.25
N GLY A 52 11.01 0.67 7.55
CA GLY A 52 9.57 0.77 7.79
C GLY A 52 9.19 1.77 8.89
N PHE A 53 10.05 2.01 9.89
CA PHE A 53 9.84 3.02 10.94
C PHE A 53 9.72 4.44 10.39
N VAL A 54 10.30 4.74 9.23
CA VAL A 54 10.21 6.06 8.62
C VAL A 54 8.77 6.38 8.18
N SER A 55 7.94 5.37 7.93
CA SER A 55 6.51 5.57 7.65
C SER A 55 5.78 6.28 8.80
N VAL A 56 6.25 6.10 10.04
CA VAL A 56 5.68 6.75 11.24
C VAL A 56 5.84 8.26 11.17
N ILE A 57 6.97 8.74 10.65
CA ILE A 57 7.22 10.18 10.43
C ILE A 57 6.24 10.74 9.39
N GLY A 58 5.96 9.96 8.35
CA GLY A 58 4.92 10.28 7.36
C GLY A 58 3.54 10.41 8.01
N ASN A 59 3.14 9.44 8.83
CA ASN A 59 1.86 9.47 9.53
C ASN A 59 1.73 10.68 10.47
N LEU A 60 2.78 11.01 11.22
CA LEU A 60 2.80 12.15 12.14
C LEU A 60 2.69 13.51 11.41
N SER A 61 3.12 13.56 10.15
CA SER A 61 3.06 14.78 9.33
C SER A 61 1.64 15.07 8.81
N VAL A 62 0.75 14.08 8.80
CA VAL A 62 -0.62 14.18 8.28
C VAL A 62 -1.50 15.17 9.03
N PRO A 63 -1.64 15.13 10.38
CA PRO A 63 -2.48 16.08 11.09
C PRO A 63 -2.10 17.54 10.82
N PHE A 64 -0.80 17.83 10.66
CA PHE A 64 -0.32 19.16 10.30
C PHE A 64 -0.73 19.55 8.88
N LEU A 65 -0.66 18.61 7.94
CA LEU A 65 -0.98 18.84 6.53
C LEU A 65 -2.51 18.93 6.28
N SER A 66 -3.30 18.14 6.99
CA SER A 66 -4.78 18.13 6.91
C SER A 66 -5.40 19.39 7.51
N GLN A 67 -4.79 20.00 8.54
CA GLN A 67 -5.25 21.29 9.07
C GLN A 67 -5.07 22.45 8.09
N ARG A 68 -4.07 22.36 7.20
CA ARG A 68 -3.69 23.46 6.29
C ARG A 68 -4.21 23.31 4.86
N PHE A 69 -4.50 22.09 4.42
CA PHE A 69 -4.92 21.78 3.05
C PHE A 69 -6.18 20.92 3.01
N LYS A 70 -6.97 21.05 1.93
CA LYS A 70 -8.12 20.16 1.69
C LYS A 70 -7.63 18.71 1.57
N ASN A 71 -8.25 17.80 2.32
CA ASN A 71 -7.91 16.37 2.36
C ASN A 71 -7.71 15.77 0.94
N ARG A 72 -8.51 16.19 -0.05
CA ARG A 72 -8.42 15.71 -1.44
C ARG A 72 -7.10 16.08 -2.13
N ASN A 73 -6.61 17.29 -1.92
CA ASN A 73 -5.37 17.75 -2.54
C ASN A 73 -4.16 17.04 -1.91
N VAL A 74 -4.23 16.79 -0.60
CA VAL A 74 -3.17 16.07 0.11
C VAL A 74 -3.11 14.61 -0.32
N LEU A 75 -4.26 13.96 -0.52
CA LEU A 75 -4.33 12.60 -1.09
C LEU A 75 -3.72 12.54 -2.50
N GLN A 76 -4.05 13.49 -3.37
CA GLN A 76 -3.48 13.53 -4.72
C GLN A 76 -1.95 13.76 -4.68
N PHE A 77 -1.49 14.66 -3.81
CA PHE A 77 -0.07 14.92 -3.62
C PHE A 77 0.68 13.69 -3.11
N SER A 78 0.15 12.99 -2.10
CA SER A 78 0.78 11.80 -1.54
C SER A 78 0.82 10.64 -2.54
N LEU A 79 -0.22 10.48 -3.37
CA LEU A 79 -0.21 9.48 -4.46
C LEU A 79 0.85 9.80 -5.51
N VAL A 80 0.97 11.05 -5.94
CA VAL A 80 2.03 11.46 -6.89
C VAL A 80 3.42 11.24 -6.30
N LEU A 81 3.62 11.59 -5.03
CA LEU A 81 4.87 11.37 -4.31
C LEU A 81 5.19 9.86 -4.19
N GLY A 82 4.17 9.04 -3.96
CA GLY A 82 4.28 7.58 -3.97
C GLY A 82 4.69 7.02 -5.34
N VAL A 83 4.08 7.52 -6.42
CA VAL A 83 4.45 7.13 -7.79
C VAL A 83 5.90 7.51 -8.10
N ILE A 84 6.35 8.70 -7.68
CA ILE A 84 7.75 9.12 -7.82
C ILE A 84 8.69 8.19 -7.05
N GLY A 85 8.36 7.87 -5.79
CA GLY A 85 9.14 6.92 -4.97
C GLY A 85 9.25 5.53 -5.61
N GLN A 86 8.18 5.08 -6.30
CA GLN A 86 8.19 3.82 -7.04
C GLN A 86 8.95 3.86 -8.37
N LEU A 87 8.92 4.99 -9.08
CA LEU A 87 9.72 5.19 -10.31
C LEU A 87 11.23 5.24 -10.03
N LEU A 88 11.63 5.61 -8.82
CA LEU A 88 13.02 5.60 -8.39
C LEU A 88 13.61 4.19 -8.23
N LEU A 89 12.79 3.17 -7.94
CA LEU A 89 13.25 1.78 -7.77
C LEU A 89 13.88 1.15 -9.03
N PRO A 90 13.26 1.18 -10.23
CA PRO A 90 13.88 0.62 -11.43
C PRO A 90 15.13 1.42 -11.89
N ILE A 91 15.21 2.71 -11.56
CA ILE A 91 16.39 3.54 -11.84
C ILE A 91 17.55 3.14 -10.91
N ALA A 92 17.26 2.89 -9.63
CA ALA A 92 18.23 2.43 -8.65
C ALA A 92 18.78 1.04 -9.00
N GLU A 93 17.93 0.15 -9.53
CA GLU A 93 18.33 -1.16 -10.03
C GLU A 93 19.34 -1.05 -11.18
N LYS A 94 19.09 -0.16 -12.15
CA LYS A 94 19.98 0.06 -13.31
C LYS A 94 21.38 0.59 -12.90
N MET A 95 21.46 1.33 -11.80
CA MET A 95 22.73 1.87 -11.25
C MET A 95 23.37 0.97 -10.18
N ARG A 96 22.76 -0.16 -9.81
CA ARG A 96 23.24 -1.12 -8.79
C ARG A 96 23.61 -0.48 -7.44
N SER A 97 23.00 0.67 -7.09
CA SER A 97 23.30 1.41 -5.87
C SER A 97 22.24 1.15 -4.80
N VAL A 98 22.66 0.49 -3.71
CA VAL A 98 21.78 0.12 -2.58
C VAL A 98 21.22 1.36 -1.86
N SER A 99 22.01 2.43 -1.76
CA SER A 99 21.61 3.67 -1.08
C SER A 99 20.44 4.37 -1.79
N LEU A 100 20.43 4.36 -3.13
CA LEU A 100 19.34 4.97 -3.91
C LEU A 100 18.04 4.17 -3.79
N LEU A 101 18.15 2.84 -3.73
CA LEU A 101 17.02 1.92 -3.56
C LEU A 101 16.39 2.06 -2.16
N ILE A 102 17.21 2.27 -1.13
CA ILE A 102 16.76 2.63 0.22
C ILE A 102 16.08 4.00 0.22
N ALA A 103 16.68 5.02 -0.37
CA ALA A 103 16.12 6.37 -0.41
C ALA A 103 14.75 6.42 -1.12
N GLY A 104 14.60 5.74 -2.26
CA GLY A 104 13.30 5.64 -2.96
C GLY A 104 12.25 4.91 -2.13
N SER A 105 12.64 3.85 -1.43
CA SER A 105 11.75 3.11 -0.53
C SER A 105 11.29 3.95 0.67
N VAL A 106 12.19 4.74 1.25
CA VAL A 106 11.90 5.69 2.34
C VAL A 106 10.87 6.73 1.89
N ILE A 107 11.08 7.34 0.72
CA ILE A 107 10.16 8.33 0.14
C ILE A 107 8.78 7.70 -0.07
N PHE A 108 8.74 6.50 -0.63
CA PHE A 108 7.50 5.76 -0.85
C PHE A 108 6.76 5.44 0.46
N LEU A 109 7.48 5.00 1.49
CA LEU A 109 6.93 4.65 2.80
C LEU A 109 6.30 5.88 3.50
N ILE A 110 6.95 7.04 3.41
CA ILE A 110 6.41 8.31 3.90
C ILE A 110 5.12 8.66 3.13
N ALA A 111 5.15 8.55 1.80
CA ALA A 111 4.00 8.85 0.94
C ALA A 111 2.78 7.99 1.25
N MET A 112 3.00 6.67 1.42
CA MET A 112 1.94 5.72 1.72
C MET A 112 1.41 5.91 3.14
N GLY A 113 2.28 6.20 4.11
CA GLY A 113 1.85 6.55 5.47
C GLY A 113 0.87 7.73 5.46
N ILE A 114 1.25 8.81 4.76
CA ILE A 114 0.38 9.99 4.60
C ILE A 114 -0.96 9.62 3.97
N THR A 115 -0.92 8.81 2.91
CA THR A 115 -2.10 8.36 2.18
C THR A 115 -3.05 7.57 3.09
N PHE A 116 -2.56 6.62 3.88
CA PHE A 116 -3.40 5.81 4.77
C PHE A 116 -4.13 6.67 5.80
N THR A 117 -3.42 7.55 6.50
CA THR A 117 -4.04 8.40 7.53
C THR A 117 -5.10 9.33 6.94
N ILE A 118 -4.86 9.92 5.76
CA ILE A 118 -5.83 10.80 5.10
C ILE A 118 -7.06 10.02 4.63
N VAL A 119 -6.88 8.84 4.06
CA VAL A 119 -8.03 8.03 3.61
C VAL A 119 -8.90 7.62 4.80
N PHE A 120 -8.32 7.30 5.96
CA PHE A 120 -9.10 7.05 7.18
C PHE A 120 -9.85 8.30 7.65
N ALA A 121 -9.22 9.47 7.61
CA ALA A 121 -9.89 10.73 7.94
C ALA A 121 -11.06 11.01 6.97
N MET A 122 -10.84 10.88 5.66
CA MET A 122 -11.89 11.02 4.65
C MET A 122 -13.02 10.01 4.80
N LEU A 123 -12.69 8.77 5.18
CA LEU A 123 -13.70 7.75 5.40
C LEU A 123 -14.60 8.15 6.57
N SER A 124 -14.02 8.64 7.66
CA SER A 124 -14.77 9.22 8.78
C SER A 124 -15.65 10.39 8.33
N ASP A 125 -15.10 11.33 7.55
CA ASP A 125 -15.85 12.48 7.01
C ASP A 125 -17.04 12.05 6.15
N THR A 126 -16.89 10.99 5.34
CA THR A 126 -18.00 10.46 4.52
C THR A 126 -19.08 9.77 5.32
N VAL A 127 -18.72 9.10 6.42
CA VAL A 127 -19.68 8.49 7.35
C VAL A 127 -20.49 9.60 8.02
N ASP A 128 -19.83 10.65 8.53
CA ASP A 128 -20.48 11.81 9.14
C ASP A 128 -21.39 12.56 8.15
N TYR A 129 -20.96 12.71 6.89
CA TYR A 129 -21.75 13.29 5.82
C TYR A 129 -23.04 12.49 5.57
N SER A 130 -22.95 11.15 5.58
CA SER A 130 -24.12 10.29 5.37
C SER A 130 -25.15 10.39 6.50
N THR A 131 -24.72 10.64 7.74
CA THR A 131 -25.63 10.83 8.87
C THR A 131 -26.26 12.23 8.85
N LYS A 132 -25.45 13.28 8.63
CA LYS A 132 -25.90 14.67 8.73
C LYS A 132 -26.71 15.14 7.52
N VAL A 133 -26.37 14.70 6.31
CA VAL A 133 -26.98 15.21 5.07
C VAL A 133 -27.98 14.24 4.47
N LEU A 134 -27.65 12.94 4.45
CA LEU A 134 -28.56 11.93 3.91
C LEU A 134 -29.58 11.41 4.96
N GLY A 135 -29.39 11.71 6.25
CA GLY A 135 -30.28 11.23 7.32
C GLY A 135 -30.29 9.71 7.48
N LEU A 136 -29.31 9.00 6.89
CA LEU A 136 -29.22 7.55 6.91
C LEU A 136 -28.49 7.10 8.19
N ASN A 137 -29.20 6.39 9.07
CA ASN A 137 -28.64 5.73 10.26
C ASN A 137 -27.96 4.38 9.95
N GLU A 138 -27.27 4.28 8.80
CA GLU A 138 -26.48 3.09 8.40
C GLU A 138 -24.97 3.29 8.66
N THR A 139 -24.58 4.06 9.69
CA THR A 139 -23.16 4.44 9.97
C THR A 139 -22.25 3.24 10.22
N GLY A 140 -22.73 2.23 10.94
CA GLY A 140 -21.98 1.01 11.19
C GLY A 140 -21.64 0.25 9.90
N PHE A 141 -22.58 0.20 8.96
CA PHE A 141 -22.36 -0.44 7.66
C PHE A 141 -21.37 0.36 6.80
N LEU A 142 -21.52 1.69 6.74
CA LEU A 142 -20.66 2.57 5.96
C LEU A 142 -19.18 2.56 6.43
N SER A 143 -18.94 2.35 7.71
CA SER A 143 -17.58 2.20 8.25
C SER A 143 -17.01 0.79 8.07
N ALA A 144 -17.85 -0.25 8.15
CA ALA A 144 -17.42 -1.64 8.05
C ALA A 144 -17.06 -2.08 6.61
N VAL A 145 -17.84 -1.70 5.60
CA VAL A 145 -17.64 -2.17 4.22
C VAL A 145 -16.24 -1.84 3.66
N PRO A 146 -15.69 -0.63 3.82
CA PRO A 146 -14.35 -0.30 3.34
C PRO A 146 -13.26 -1.13 4.03
N MET A 147 -13.43 -1.45 5.33
CA MET A 147 -12.47 -2.29 6.08
C MET A 147 -12.52 -3.76 5.67
N ILE A 148 -13.72 -4.29 5.40
CA ILE A 148 -13.88 -5.63 4.84
C ILE A 148 -13.28 -5.66 3.42
N GLY A 149 -13.59 -4.66 2.61
CA GLY A 149 -13.02 -4.48 1.28
C GLY A 149 -11.50 -4.41 1.30
N ALA A 150 -10.91 -3.68 2.26
CA ALA A 150 -9.46 -3.60 2.42
C ALA A 150 -8.83 -4.97 2.68
N LYS A 151 -9.41 -5.77 3.58
CA LYS A 151 -8.95 -7.15 3.83
C LYS A 151 -9.07 -8.03 2.59
N LEU A 152 -10.16 -7.91 1.83
CA LEU A 152 -10.32 -8.58 0.54
C LEU A 152 -9.25 -8.13 -0.46
N GLY A 153 -8.98 -6.83 -0.55
CA GLY A 153 -7.95 -6.24 -1.39
C GLY A 153 -6.55 -6.75 -1.05
N MET A 154 -6.24 -6.90 0.24
CA MET A 154 -4.99 -7.54 0.68
C MET A 154 -4.93 -9.01 0.28
N GLY A 155 -6.02 -9.77 0.43
CA GLY A 155 -6.09 -11.16 -0.02
C GLY A 155 -5.84 -11.30 -1.52
N ILE A 156 -6.50 -10.46 -2.33
CA ILE A 156 -6.31 -10.40 -3.79
C ILE A 156 -4.87 -9.99 -4.13
N GLY A 157 -4.31 -9.00 -3.44
CA GLY A 157 -2.92 -8.56 -3.66
C GLY A 157 -1.90 -9.64 -3.30
N GLY A 158 -2.16 -10.42 -2.26
CA GLY A 158 -1.38 -11.59 -1.88
C GLY A 158 -1.45 -12.70 -2.92
N PHE A 159 -2.65 -13.03 -3.40
CA PHE A 159 -2.85 -14.02 -4.45
C PHE A 159 -2.18 -13.61 -5.76
N LEU A 160 -2.36 -12.36 -6.21
CA LEU A 160 -1.72 -11.82 -7.40
C LEU A 160 -0.19 -11.84 -7.26
N ALA A 161 0.35 -11.41 -6.12
CA ALA A 161 1.79 -11.49 -5.86
C ALA A 161 2.31 -12.94 -5.93
N GLY A 162 1.56 -13.90 -5.39
CA GLY A 162 1.89 -15.32 -5.48
C GLY A 162 1.87 -15.85 -6.92
N GLN A 163 0.91 -15.41 -7.75
CA GLN A 163 0.86 -15.77 -9.17
C GLN A 163 2.00 -15.13 -9.98
N PHE A 164 2.30 -13.85 -9.74
CA PHE A 164 3.47 -13.19 -10.34
C PHE A 164 4.76 -13.89 -9.96
N LEU A 165 4.87 -14.34 -8.71
CA LEU A 165 6.00 -15.13 -8.26
C LEU A 165 6.04 -16.49 -8.95
N ALA A 166 4.91 -17.22 -9.01
CA ALA A 166 4.84 -18.51 -9.67
C ALA A 166 5.31 -18.41 -11.12
N TRP A 167 4.83 -17.41 -11.87
CA TRP A 167 5.29 -17.12 -13.23
C TRP A 167 6.79 -16.77 -13.31
N GLY A 168 7.31 -15.97 -12.37
CA GLY A 168 8.74 -15.66 -12.29
C GLY A 168 9.63 -16.87 -11.94
N THR A 169 9.16 -17.75 -11.06
CA THR A 169 9.88 -18.98 -10.67
C THR A 169 9.93 -20.00 -11.81
N ILE A 170 8.90 -20.06 -12.66
CA ILE A 170 8.90 -20.94 -13.85
C ILE A 170 9.97 -20.49 -14.85
N GLN A 171 10.28 -19.19 -14.95
CA GLN A 171 11.36 -18.66 -15.80
C GLN A 171 12.76 -18.98 -15.22
N CYS A 172 12.91 -19.05 -13.89
CA CYS A 172 14.16 -19.47 -13.24
C CYS A 172 14.38 -20.99 -13.22
N GLN A 173 13.37 -21.80 -13.56
CA GLN A 173 13.47 -23.27 -13.55
C GLN A 173 14.25 -23.82 -14.77
N GLY A 174 14.56 -22.97 -15.75
CA GLY A 174 15.43 -23.30 -16.88
C GLY A 174 16.94 -23.18 -16.60
N SER A 175 17.38 -22.62 -15.46
CA SER A 175 18.83 -22.47 -15.17
C SER A 175 19.23 -22.40 -13.69
N CYS A 176 18.33 -22.56 -12.71
CA CYS A 176 18.72 -22.62 -11.30
C CYS A 176 17.94 -23.68 -10.54
N THR A 177 18.64 -24.77 -10.20
CA THR A 177 18.21 -25.85 -9.32
C THR A 177 17.78 -25.27 -7.96
N VAL A 178 16.47 -25.23 -7.71
CA VAL A 178 15.92 -25.01 -6.37
C VAL A 178 16.20 -26.28 -5.58
N ARG A 179 17.23 -26.23 -4.72
CA ARG A 179 17.37 -27.20 -3.63
C ARG A 179 16.23 -26.91 -2.64
N THR A 180 15.12 -27.61 -2.83
CA THR A 180 14.08 -27.81 -1.84
C THR A 180 14.74 -28.40 -0.59
N ASN A 181 14.99 -27.58 0.43
CA ASN A 181 15.03 -28.07 1.78
C ASN A 181 13.81 -27.55 2.52
N HIS A 182 12.83 -28.44 2.58
CA HIS A 182 11.91 -28.59 3.70
C HIS A 182 12.59 -28.19 5.01
N TYR A 183 12.08 -27.17 5.68
CA TYR A 183 11.99 -27.18 7.14
C TYR A 183 10.65 -26.59 7.53
N ILE A 184 9.70 -27.51 7.63
CA ILE A 184 8.57 -27.45 8.54
C ILE A 184 9.19 -27.46 9.94
N TYR A 185 8.87 -26.45 10.75
CA TYR A 185 8.68 -26.38 12.21
C TYR A 185 8.90 -24.92 12.65
#